data_AF-Q3ST35-F1
#
_entry.id   AF-Q3ST35-F1
#
_cell.length_a   1.000
_cell.length_b   1.000
_cell.length_c   1.000
_cell.angle_alpha   90.00
_cell.angle_beta   90.00
_cell.angle_gamma   90.00
#
_symmetry.space_group_name_H-M   'P 1'
#
loop_
_entity.id
_entity.type
_entity.pdbx_description
1 polymer ?
#
loop_
_entity_poly.entity_id
_entity_poly.type
_entity_poly.pdbx_seq_one_letter_code
_entity_poly.pdbx_strand_id
1 'polypeptide(L)'
;MSGTDRTKTGIDVVGPTVILVEPQLGENIGMAARAMGNFALTRLRIVNPRDGWPNIAAQRAAAGADHILSRVELFDTVAEAVADCTLLFATTARAHDQAKPVVAPEAAAVEATAQIAAGGHVGILFGRERAGLLNEEVAMADRIITYPVNPGFASLNLAQAVLLIGYEWFKLVTRGELPFAMPERSERASQHQMQAFFDNLVAELDKVEFLRPPEKRDTMLVNLRNIFTRMEPTKQDMHTLHGVVMAIAEGRKGPAKGGVLDGAQATRLRALLAEQGPGGASADSSSTVRGLARLLRRNPTDAERILWQALTRDRRFAGQFKRQTPVGRHIPDFVSFVQRVAIELVNADESDTIARDRAARSAWLAERGYRVIEMEAAAVEADLAHVLDGLAGRMESGKDPKP
;
A
#
# COMPACT_ATOMS: atom_id res chain seq x y z
N MET A 1 13.45 -14.73 -7.42
CA MET A 1 11.99 -14.52 -7.38
C MET A 1 11.36 -15.70 -6.66
N SER A 2 10.64 -15.47 -5.56
CA SER A 2 10.11 -16.51 -4.66
C SER A 2 8.80 -17.12 -5.16
N GLY A 3 8.73 -18.45 -5.12
CA GLY A 3 7.54 -19.29 -4.86
C GLY A 3 6.34 -19.18 -5.80
N THR A 4 6.08 -20.24 -6.57
CA THR A 4 4.79 -20.47 -7.22
C THR A 4 3.69 -20.53 -6.16
N ASP A 5 2.70 -19.63 -6.25
CA ASP A 5 1.52 -19.64 -5.40
C ASP A 5 0.57 -20.76 -5.85
N ARG A 6 0.59 -21.88 -5.12
CA ARG A 6 -0.22 -23.08 -5.42
C ARG A 6 -1.72 -22.89 -5.19
N THR A 7 -2.15 -21.75 -4.63
CA THR A 7 -3.57 -21.45 -4.43
C THR A 7 -4.24 -20.86 -5.68
N LYS A 8 -3.45 -20.37 -6.64
CA LYS A 8 -3.96 -19.82 -7.90
C LYS A 8 -4.23 -20.93 -8.90
N THR A 9 -5.39 -20.89 -9.55
CA THR A 9 -5.72 -21.76 -10.68
C THR A 9 -4.90 -21.36 -11.90
N GLY A 10 -4.18 -22.32 -12.49
CA GLY A 10 -3.48 -22.13 -13.75
C GLY A 10 -4.44 -21.84 -14.91
N ILE A 11 -3.94 -21.22 -15.97
CA ILE A 11 -4.70 -21.01 -17.20
C ILE A 11 -4.66 -22.31 -18.00
N ASP A 12 -5.83 -22.90 -18.29
CA ASP A 12 -5.96 -24.09 -19.12
C ASP A 12 -6.21 -23.68 -20.58
N VAL A 13 -5.13 -23.59 -21.35
CA VAL A 13 -5.15 -23.19 -22.76
C VAL A 13 -4.40 -24.22 -23.60
N VAL A 14 -4.96 -24.56 -24.76
CA VAL A 14 -4.30 -25.45 -25.71
C VAL A 14 -3.20 -24.67 -26.42
N GLY A 15 -1.95 -25.05 -26.18
CA GLY A 15 -0.77 -24.46 -26.80
C GLY A 15 -0.08 -25.36 -27.82
N PRO A 16 0.96 -24.84 -28.50
CA PRO A 16 1.80 -25.63 -29.39
C PRO A 16 2.54 -26.74 -28.62
N THR A 17 2.85 -27.81 -29.34
CA THR A 17 3.64 -28.93 -28.82
C THR A 17 5.13 -28.58 -28.90
N VAL A 18 5.82 -28.64 -27.77
CA VAL A 18 7.28 -28.46 -27.71
C VAL A 18 7.94 -29.80 -28.03
N ILE A 19 8.84 -29.82 -29.00
CA ILE A 19 9.50 -31.04 -29.47
C ILE A 19 11.02 -30.87 -29.31
N LEU A 20 11.61 -31.63 -28.39
CA LEU A 20 13.07 -31.61 -28.15
C LEU A 20 13.73 -32.73 -28.95
N VAL A 21 14.61 -32.36 -29.88
CA VAL A 21 15.30 -33.30 -30.77
C VAL A 21 16.69 -33.62 -30.22
N GLU A 22 16.88 -34.87 -29.83
CA GLU A 22 18.11 -35.41 -29.24
C GLU A 22 18.72 -34.52 -28.13
N PRO A 23 17.94 -34.13 -27.10
CA PRO A 23 18.49 -33.34 -26.00
C PRO A 23 19.64 -34.08 -25.32
N GLN A 24 20.76 -33.39 -25.09
CA GLN A 24 21.96 -34.01 -24.56
C GLN A 24 21.92 -34.19 -23.05
N LEU A 25 21.36 -33.22 -22.32
CA LEU A 25 21.35 -33.23 -20.86
C LEU A 25 19.92 -33.29 -20.30
N GLY A 26 19.68 -34.22 -19.36
CA GLY A 26 18.42 -34.27 -18.62
C GLY A 26 18.06 -32.95 -17.92
N GLU A 27 19.06 -32.22 -17.43
CA GLU A 27 18.84 -30.89 -16.82
C GLU A 27 18.20 -29.90 -17.78
N ASN A 28 18.57 -29.89 -19.07
CA ASN A 28 17.98 -29.01 -20.07
C ASN A 28 16.53 -29.40 -20.37
N ILE A 29 16.21 -30.69 -20.36
CA ILE A 29 14.81 -31.16 -20.49
C ILE A 29 13.98 -30.65 -19.32
N GLY A 30 14.49 -30.79 -18.09
CA GLY A 30 13.82 -30.27 -16.90
C GLY A 30 13.64 -28.76 -16.92
N MET A 31 14.68 -28.01 -17.29
CA MET A 31 14.59 -26.55 -17.43
C MET A 31 13.62 -26.13 -18.55
N ALA A 32 13.55 -26.87 -19.65
CA ALA A 32 12.57 -26.64 -20.72
C ALA A 32 11.14 -26.90 -20.22
N ALA A 33 10.90 -28.00 -19.51
CA ALA A 33 9.60 -28.26 -18.89
C ALA A 33 9.20 -27.19 -17.87
N ARG A 34 10.16 -26.69 -17.08
CA ARG A 34 9.93 -25.54 -16.20
C ARG A 34 9.55 -24.28 -16.98
N ALA A 35 10.25 -23.99 -18.07
CA ALA A 35 9.93 -22.87 -18.94
C ALA A 35 8.53 -23.00 -19.55
N MET A 36 8.15 -24.20 -19.99
CA MET A 36 6.80 -24.51 -20.46
C MET A 36 5.74 -24.25 -19.38
N GLY A 37 5.97 -24.75 -18.15
CA GLY A 37 5.06 -24.56 -17.03
C GLY A 37 4.86 -23.10 -16.62
N ASN A 38 5.88 -22.24 -16.78
CA ASN A 38 5.75 -20.79 -16.54
C ASN A 38 4.73 -20.12 -17.49
N PHE A 39 4.49 -20.73 -18.65
CA PHE A 39 3.72 -20.16 -19.75
C PHE A 39 2.59 -21.08 -20.20
N ALA A 40 2.10 -21.96 -19.32
CA ALA A 40 0.97 -22.86 -19.57
C ALA A 40 1.10 -23.80 -20.78
N LEU A 41 2.32 -24.05 -21.27
CA LEU A 41 2.57 -25.08 -22.27
C LEU A 41 2.63 -26.44 -21.57
N THR A 42 1.89 -27.43 -22.09
CA THR A 42 1.70 -28.71 -21.39
C THR A 42 2.12 -29.95 -22.19
N ARG A 43 2.30 -29.83 -23.51
CA ARG A 43 2.62 -30.95 -24.41
C ARG A 43 4.10 -30.95 -24.76
N LEU A 44 4.82 -31.96 -24.29
CA LEU A 44 6.25 -32.16 -24.52
C LEU A 44 6.48 -33.48 -25.23
N ARG A 45 7.11 -33.43 -26.41
CA ARG A 45 7.63 -34.59 -27.13
C ARG A 45 9.14 -34.58 -27.06
N ILE A 46 9.74 -35.76 -26.94
CA ILE A 46 11.19 -35.92 -26.93
C ILE A 46 11.57 -36.98 -27.95
N VAL A 47 12.47 -36.60 -28.87
CA VAL A 47 13.00 -37.50 -29.90
C VAL A 47 14.37 -37.97 -29.46
N ASN A 48 14.55 -39.29 -29.30
CA ASN A 48 15.83 -39.95 -29.05
C ASN A 48 16.73 -39.23 -28.02
N PRO A 49 16.31 -39.07 -26.74
CA PRO A 49 17.11 -38.37 -25.74
C PRO A 49 18.42 -39.11 -25.44
N ARG A 50 19.55 -38.40 -25.48
CA ARG A 50 20.88 -39.01 -25.41
C ARG A 50 21.14 -39.79 -24.11
N ASP A 51 20.72 -39.23 -22.99
CA ASP A 51 20.86 -39.83 -21.65
C ASP A 51 19.68 -40.76 -21.30
N GLY A 52 18.79 -41.04 -22.25
CA GLY A 52 17.59 -41.84 -22.05
C GLY A 52 16.49 -41.13 -21.26
N TRP A 53 15.34 -41.81 -21.14
CA TRP A 53 14.16 -41.35 -20.41
C TRP A 53 13.48 -42.53 -19.69
N PRO A 54 12.95 -42.37 -18.46
CA PRO A 54 12.91 -41.14 -17.63
C PRO A 54 14.28 -40.76 -17.05
N ASN A 55 14.46 -39.47 -16.72
CA ASN A 55 15.73 -38.93 -16.24
C ASN A 55 15.58 -38.16 -14.91
N ILE A 56 16.33 -38.56 -13.87
CA ILE A 56 16.26 -37.95 -12.52
C ILE A 56 16.74 -36.48 -12.53
N ALA A 57 17.75 -36.16 -13.35
CA ALA A 57 18.24 -34.78 -13.46
C ALA A 57 17.15 -33.86 -14.07
N ALA A 58 16.36 -34.37 -15.03
CA ALA A 58 15.22 -33.64 -15.56
C ALA A 58 14.15 -33.36 -14.49
N GLN A 59 13.80 -34.35 -13.67
CA GLN A 59 12.85 -34.19 -12.57
C GLN A 59 13.33 -33.11 -11.57
N ARG A 60 14.61 -33.16 -11.17
CA ARG A 60 15.20 -32.17 -10.26
C ARG A 60 15.20 -30.76 -10.84
N ALA A 61 15.51 -30.61 -12.13
CA ALA A 61 15.57 -29.31 -12.79
C ALA A 61 14.19 -28.71 -13.11
N ALA A 62 13.14 -29.53 -13.22
CA ALA A 62 11.77 -29.10 -13.54
C ALA A 62 11.10 -28.24 -12.45
N ALA A 63 11.57 -28.32 -11.20
CA ALA A 63 11.17 -27.44 -10.10
C ALA A 63 9.63 -27.26 -9.96
N GLY A 64 8.87 -28.35 -10.03
CA GLY A 64 7.40 -28.36 -9.90
C GLY A 64 6.62 -28.51 -11.20
N ALA A 65 7.31 -28.55 -12.34
CA ALA A 65 6.71 -28.89 -13.65
C ALA A 65 6.61 -30.41 -13.90
N ASP A 66 6.54 -31.22 -12.84
CA ASP A 66 6.51 -32.69 -12.93
C ASP A 66 5.30 -33.22 -13.72
N HIS A 67 4.19 -32.49 -13.69
CA HIS A 67 2.99 -32.81 -14.45
C HIS A 67 3.23 -32.81 -15.97
N ILE A 68 4.16 -31.99 -16.48
CA ILE A 68 4.57 -32.01 -17.89
C ILE A 68 5.45 -33.23 -18.16
N LEU A 69 6.44 -33.49 -17.30
CA LEU A 69 7.35 -34.63 -17.46
C LEU A 69 6.62 -35.98 -17.41
N SER A 70 5.56 -36.09 -16.60
CA SER A 70 4.74 -37.31 -16.49
C SER A 70 3.94 -37.65 -17.74
N ARG A 71 3.79 -36.69 -18.67
CA ARG A 71 3.01 -36.82 -19.91
C ARG A 71 3.87 -36.71 -21.16
N VAL A 72 5.18 -36.85 -21.02
CA VAL A 72 6.10 -36.83 -22.16
C VAL A 72 5.78 -37.98 -23.11
N GLU A 73 5.67 -37.65 -24.39
CA GLU A 73 5.62 -38.63 -25.48
C GLU A 73 7.03 -38.80 -26.05
N LEU A 74 7.51 -40.05 -26.08
CA LEU A 74 8.81 -40.41 -26.63
C LEU A 74 8.67 -40.89 -28.07
N PHE A 75 9.62 -40.50 -28.91
CA PHE A 75 9.70 -40.92 -30.30
C PHE A 75 11.14 -41.29 -30.66
N ASP A 76 11.29 -42.21 -31.60
CA ASP A 76 12.61 -42.60 -32.11
C ASP A 76 13.08 -41.64 -33.21
N THR A 77 12.13 -41.09 -33.99
CA THR A 77 12.44 -40.18 -35.10
C THR A 77 11.63 -38.88 -35.06
N VAL A 78 12.17 -37.83 -35.69
CA VAL A 78 11.46 -36.55 -35.83
C VAL A 78 10.20 -36.71 -36.67
N ALA A 79 10.24 -37.54 -37.71
CA ALA A 79 9.09 -37.78 -38.59
C ALA A 79 7.87 -38.32 -37.84
N GLU A 80 8.08 -39.26 -36.90
CA GLU A 80 7.00 -39.77 -36.05
C GLU A 80 6.49 -38.70 -35.08
N ALA A 81 7.41 -37.94 -34.48
CA ALA A 81 7.08 -36.90 -33.51
C ALA A 81 6.28 -35.72 -34.10
N VAL A 82 6.27 -35.56 -35.43
CA VAL A 82 5.57 -34.46 -36.11
C VAL A 82 4.42 -34.94 -37.01
N ALA A 83 4.13 -36.25 -37.05
CA ALA A 83 3.22 -36.84 -38.02
C ALA A 83 1.78 -36.27 -38.00
N ASP A 84 1.33 -35.81 -36.84
CA ASP A 84 0.02 -35.18 -36.62
C ASP A 84 0.04 -33.64 -36.74
N CYS A 85 1.21 -33.02 -36.90
CA CYS A 85 1.35 -31.57 -36.94
C CYS A 85 0.89 -31.01 -38.29
N THR A 86 -0.06 -30.08 -38.24
CA THR A 86 -0.55 -29.32 -39.40
C THR A 86 0.25 -28.06 -39.70
N LEU A 87 1.07 -27.63 -38.73
CA LEU A 87 2.02 -26.52 -38.87
C LEU A 87 3.23 -26.83 -37.99
N LEU A 88 4.42 -26.79 -38.58
CA LEU A 88 5.67 -27.16 -37.94
C LEU A 88 6.69 -26.03 -38.05
N PHE A 89 7.25 -25.64 -36.91
CA PHE A 89 8.33 -24.66 -36.83
C PHE A 89 9.66 -25.32 -36.48
N ALA A 90 10.74 -24.91 -37.13
CA ALA A 90 12.11 -25.27 -36.77
C ALA A 90 12.84 -24.08 -36.15
N THR A 91 13.41 -24.24 -34.96
CA THR A 91 14.21 -23.18 -34.31
C THR A 91 15.69 -23.28 -34.69
N THR A 92 16.26 -22.18 -35.22
CA THR A 92 17.70 -22.12 -35.54
C THR A 92 18.23 -20.69 -35.48
N ALA A 93 19.49 -20.54 -35.07
CA ALA A 93 20.21 -19.27 -35.10
C ALA A 93 21.02 -19.07 -36.39
N ARG A 94 21.14 -20.10 -37.23
CA ARG A 94 21.96 -20.08 -38.44
C ARG A 94 21.11 -19.74 -39.65
N ALA A 95 21.63 -18.86 -40.51
CA ALA A 95 21.12 -18.70 -41.85
C ALA A 95 21.21 -20.06 -42.57
N HIS A 96 20.13 -20.43 -43.24
CA HIS A 96 20.04 -21.69 -43.96
C HIS A 96 19.75 -21.38 -45.42
N ASP A 97 20.38 -22.10 -46.34
CA ASP A 97 20.20 -21.92 -47.79
C ASP A 97 18.86 -22.45 -48.31
N GLN A 98 18.00 -22.97 -47.42
CA GLN A 98 16.67 -23.46 -47.78
C GLN A 98 15.71 -22.28 -47.93
N ALA A 99 14.97 -22.24 -49.04
CA ALA A 99 13.95 -21.21 -49.31
C ALA A 99 12.68 -21.41 -48.45
N LYS A 100 12.79 -21.20 -47.14
CA LYS A 100 11.68 -21.24 -46.18
C LYS A 100 11.44 -19.87 -45.57
N PRO A 101 10.18 -19.50 -45.29
CA PRO A 101 9.92 -18.24 -44.60
C PRO A 101 10.53 -18.27 -43.19
N VAL A 102 11.24 -17.20 -42.85
CA VAL A 102 11.87 -17.00 -41.54
C VAL A 102 11.02 -16.00 -40.76
N VAL A 103 10.64 -16.36 -39.55
CA VAL A 103 9.80 -15.56 -38.67
C VAL A 103 10.46 -15.35 -37.32
N ALA A 104 10.15 -14.21 -36.69
CA ALA A 104 10.50 -13.96 -35.30
C ALA A 104 9.53 -14.70 -34.36
N PRO A 105 9.89 -14.93 -33.09
CA PRO A 105 9.04 -15.63 -32.12
C PRO A 105 7.62 -15.05 -31.97
N GLU A 106 7.47 -13.72 -32.03
CA GLU A 106 6.16 -13.06 -31.97
C GLU A 106 5.25 -13.44 -33.15
N ALA A 107 5.76 -13.41 -34.37
CA ALA A 107 5.01 -13.79 -35.56
C ALA A 107 4.66 -15.30 -35.56
N ALA A 108 5.59 -16.14 -35.11
CA ALA A 108 5.34 -17.57 -34.95
C ALA A 108 4.24 -17.85 -33.91
N ALA A 109 4.19 -17.09 -32.82
CA ALA A 109 3.12 -17.19 -31.82
C ALA A 109 1.74 -16.83 -32.39
N VAL A 110 1.67 -15.81 -33.26
CA VAL A 110 0.43 -15.41 -33.96
C VAL A 110 -0.04 -16.53 -34.89
N GLU A 111 0.84 -17.05 -35.74
CA GLU A 111 0.52 -18.14 -36.68
C GLU A 111 0.11 -19.42 -35.93
N ALA A 112 0.85 -19.79 -34.87
CA ALA A 112 0.53 -20.95 -34.05
C ALA A 112 -0.86 -20.82 -33.40
N THR A 113 -1.18 -19.65 -32.85
CA THR A 113 -2.48 -19.40 -32.20
C THR A 113 -3.63 -19.48 -33.21
N ALA A 114 -3.45 -18.91 -34.41
CA ALA A 114 -4.44 -18.99 -35.47
C ALA A 114 -4.68 -20.43 -35.92
N GLN A 115 -3.61 -21.22 -36.10
CA GLN A 115 -3.71 -22.62 -36.51
C GLN A 115 -4.39 -23.48 -35.45
N ILE A 116 -4.06 -23.30 -34.17
CA ILE A 116 -4.70 -24.00 -33.05
C ILE A 116 -6.19 -23.65 -32.98
N ALA A 117 -6.55 -22.37 -33.16
CA ALA A 117 -7.94 -21.94 -33.17
C ALA A 117 -8.75 -22.56 -34.34
N ALA A 118 -8.09 -22.87 -35.47
CA ALA A 118 -8.68 -23.58 -36.58
C ALA A 118 -8.78 -25.11 -36.37
N GLY A 119 -8.38 -25.62 -35.20
CA GLY A 119 -8.38 -27.05 -34.88
C GLY A 119 -7.14 -27.81 -35.35
N GLY A 120 -6.12 -27.10 -35.83
CA GLY A 120 -4.84 -27.69 -36.25
C GLY A 120 -3.92 -28.01 -35.07
N HIS A 121 -3.00 -28.94 -35.29
CA HIS A 121 -1.91 -29.25 -34.37
C HIS A 121 -0.65 -28.50 -34.78
N VAL A 122 -0.01 -27.81 -33.82
CA VAL A 122 1.22 -27.03 -34.05
C VAL A 122 2.38 -27.66 -33.30
N GLY A 123 3.49 -27.89 -33.98
CA GLY A 123 4.74 -28.38 -33.40
C GLY A 123 5.88 -27.35 -33.51
N ILE A 124 6.75 -27.30 -32.51
CA ILE A 124 7.95 -26.45 -32.52
C ILE A 124 9.16 -27.31 -32.16
N LEU A 125 10.05 -27.49 -33.14
CA LEU A 125 11.28 -28.26 -33.01
C LEU A 125 12.38 -27.42 -32.37
N PHE A 126 13.03 -28.00 -31.37
CA PHE A 126 14.25 -27.48 -30.76
C PHE A 126 15.34 -28.51 -30.86
N GLY A 127 16.46 -28.11 -31.45
CA GLY A 127 17.58 -29.00 -31.71
C GLY A 127 18.53 -29.17 -30.52
N ARG A 128 19.57 -29.96 -30.80
CA ARG A 128 20.66 -30.29 -29.88
C ARG A 128 21.39 -29.02 -29.42
N GLU A 129 21.88 -28.99 -28.18
CA GLU A 129 22.46 -27.80 -27.55
C GLU A 129 23.66 -27.19 -28.30
N ARG A 130 24.47 -28.03 -28.95
CA ARG A 130 25.67 -27.59 -29.68
C ARG A 130 25.47 -27.53 -31.19
N ALA A 131 24.69 -28.45 -31.74
CA ALA A 131 24.57 -28.66 -33.19
C ALA A 131 23.29 -28.03 -33.76
N GLY A 132 22.30 -27.73 -32.93
CA GLY A 132 20.97 -27.33 -33.37
C GLY A 132 20.24 -28.48 -34.06
N LEU A 133 19.35 -28.11 -34.98
CA LEU A 133 18.65 -29.03 -35.86
C LEU A 133 19.52 -29.36 -37.09
N LEU A 134 19.43 -30.59 -37.57
CA LEU A 134 20.01 -31.01 -38.84
C LEU A 134 19.23 -30.44 -40.02
N ASN A 135 19.87 -30.32 -41.17
CA ASN A 135 19.25 -29.78 -42.37
C ASN A 135 17.99 -30.56 -42.79
N GLU A 136 17.99 -31.88 -42.59
CA GLU A 136 16.85 -32.76 -42.88
C GLU A 136 15.69 -32.53 -41.90
N GLU A 137 15.98 -32.23 -40.64
CA GLU A 137 14.99 -31.89 -39.61
C GLU A 137 14.38 -30.51 -39.89
N VAL A 138 15.21 -29.53 -40.26
CA VAL A 138 14.75 -28.21 -40.72
C VAL A 138 13.93 -28.36 -42.01
N ALA A 139 14.29 -29.29 -42.90
CA ALA A 139 13.58 -29.55 -44.15
C ALA A 139 12.14 -30.06 -43.94
N MET A 140 11.80 -30.65 -42.78
CA MET A 140 10.44 -31.07 -42.45
C MET A 140 9.53 -29.91 -42.04
N ALA A 141 10.07 -28.80 -41.51
CA ALA A 141 9.27 -27.69 -40.98
C ALA A 141 8.68 -26.77 -42.06
N ASP A 142 7.52 -26.16 -41.81
CA ASP A 142 6.93 -25.16 -42.72
C ASP A 142 7.65 -23.82 -42.65
N ARG A 143 8.18 -23.48 -41.48
CA ARG A 143 8.76 -22.17 -41.14
C ARG A 143 9.99 -22.32 -40.26
N ILE A 144 10.89 -21.34 -40.38
CA ILE A 144 12.04 -21.20 -39.48
C ILE A 144 11.75 -20.11 -38.46
N ILE A 145 11.93 -20.41 -37.18
CA ILE A 145 11.96 -19.41 -36.11
C ILE A 145 13.41 -19.04 -35.82
N THR A 146 13.72 -17.74 -35.95
CA THR A 146 15.02 -17.18 -35.58
C THR A 146 14.83 -16.11 -34.50
N TYR A 147 15.58 -16.23 -33.41
CA TYR A 147 15.55 -15.25 -32.32
C TYR A 147 16.40 -14.02 -32.69
N PRO A 148 15.91 -12.78 -32.49
CA PRO A 148 16.66 -11.55 -32.75
C PRO A 148 17.67 -11.27 -31.62
N VAL A 149 18.67 -12.14 -31.49
CA VAL A 149 19.75 -12.05 -30.50
C VAL A 149 21.00 -11.39 -31.09
N ASN A 150 21.98 -11.08 -30.23
CA ASN A 150 23.27 -10.53 -30.66
C ASN A 150 23.93 -11.48 -31.69
N PRO A 151 24.19 -11.05 -32.94
CA PRO A 151 24.78 -11.90 -33.97
C PRO A 151 26.17 -12.48 -33.57
N GLY A 152 26.92 -11.76 -32.74
CA GLY A 152 28.22 -12.24 -32.22
C GLY A 152 28.11 -13.30 -31.13
N PHE A 153 26.91 -13.57 -30.61
CA PHE A 153 26.63 -14.55 -29.56
C PHE A 153 25.20 -15.11 -29.71
N ALA A 154 24.91 -15.69 -30.87
CA ALA A 154 23.54 -16.02 -31.26
C ALA A 154 23.01 -17.38 -30.73
N SER A 155 23.84 -18.15 -30.02
CA SER A 155 23.45 -19.46 -29.49
C SER A 155 22.75 -19.32 -28.15
N LEU A 156 21.43 -19.53 -28.13
CA LEU A 156 20.65 -19.61 -26.90
C LEU A 156 20.72 -21.01 -26.29
N ASN A 157 20.64 -21.11 -24.96
CA ASN A 157 20.41 -22.40 -24.32
C ASN A 157 19.02 -22.94 -24.70
N LEU A 158 18.89 -24.27 -24.80
CA LEU A 158 17.65 -24.96 -25.18
C LEU A 158 16.44 -24.47 -24.38
N ALA A 159 16.53 -24.46 -23.05
CA ALA A 159 15.44 -24.03 -22.18
C ALA A 159 15.13 -22.53 -22.32
N GLN A 160 16.13 -21.71 -22.64
CA GLN A 160 15.93 -20.27 -22.89
C GLN A 160 15.19 -20.03 -24.21
N ALA A 161 15.46 -20.80 -25.26
CA ALA A 161 14.71 -20.73 -26.50
C ALA A 161 13.24 -21.10 -26.27
N VAL A 162 12.99 -22.22 -25.56
CA VAL A 162 11.63 -22.64 -25.16
C VAL A 162 10.93 -21.55 -24.32
N LEU A 163 11.66 -20.93 -23.40
CA LEU A 163 11.16 -19.84 -22.56
C LEU A 163 10.71 -18.63 -23.40
N LEU A 164 11.52 -18.19 -24.36
CA LEU A 164 11.20 -17.01 -25.17
C LEU A 164 9.97 -17.22 -26.06
N ILE A 165 9.86 -18.38 -26.73
CA ILE A 165 8.66 -18.64 -27.54
C ILE A 165 7.43 -18.86 -26.66
N GLY A 166 7.60 -19.52 -25.51
CA GLY A 166 6.52 -19.73 -24.54
C GLY A 166 5.99 -18.41 -24.00
N TYR A 167 6.90 -17.46 -23.71
CA TYR A 167 6.54 -16.11 -23.30
C TYR A 167 5.75 -15.36 -24.38
N GLU A 168 6.23 -15.36 -25.63
CA GLU A 168 5.55 -14.68 -26.73
C GLU A 168 4.15 -15.25 -26.99
N TRP A 169 4.03 -16.58 -26.99
CA TRP A 169 2.74 -17.25 -27.11
C TRP A 169 1.80 -16.93 -25.94
N PHE A 170 2.29 -17.05 -24.70
CA PHE A 170 1.47 -16.82 -23.51
C PHE A 170 1.03 -15.36 -23.39
N LYS A 171 1.93 -14.42 -23.68
CA LYS A 171 1.63 -12.98 -23.74
C LYS A 171 0.53 -12.70 -24.76
N LEU A 172 0.56 -13.35 -25.93
CA LEU A 172 -0.48 -13.18 -26.95
C LEU A 172 -1.85 -13.71 -26.46
N VAL A 173 -1.91 -14.96 -25.99
CA VAL A 173 -3.20 -15.58 -25.59
C VAL A 173 -3.82 -14.92 -24.34
N THR A 174 -3.00 -14.34 -23.47
CA THR A 174 -3.44 -13.57 -22.29
C THR A 174 -3.57 -12.07 -22.56
N ARG A 175 -3.34 -11.61 -23.81
CA ARG A 175 -3.33 -10.18 -24.18
C ARG A 175 -2.36 -9.33 -23.35
N GLY A 176 -1.33 -9.95 -22.78
CA GLY A 176 -0.35 -9.30 -21.91
C GLY A 176 -0.93 -8.84 -20.56
N GLU A 177 -2.05 -9.42 -20.12
CA GLU A 177 -2.63 -9.09 -18.82
C GLU A 177 -1.65 -9.44 -17.68
N LEU A 178 -1.41 -8.44 -16.82
CA LEU A 178 -0.55 -8.62 -15.65
C LEU A 178 -1.33 -9.33 -14.53
N PRO A 179 -0.67 -10.18 -13.72
CA PRO A 179 -1.35 -10.93 -12.65
C PRO A 179 -1.86 -10.06 -11.50
N PHE A 180 -1.47 -8.79 -11.46
CA PHE A 180 -1.98 -7.78 -10.55
C PHE A 180 -1.85 -6.40 -11.20
N ALA A 181 -2.85 -5.55 -10.95
CA ALA A 181 -2.83 -4.14 -11.31
C ALA A 181 -2.86 -3.29 -10.02
N MET A 182 -2.63 -1.99 -10.17
CA MET A 182 -2.89 -1.06 -9.09
C MET A 182 -4.37 -1.17 -8.67
N PRO A 183 -4.69 -1.31 -7.37
CA PRO A 183 -6.08 -1.40 -6.95
C PRO A 183 -6.82 -0.11 -7.30
N GLU A 184 -7.86 -0.19 -8.13
CA GLU A 184 -8.76 0.94 -8.37
C GLU A 184 -9.65 1.14 -7.14
N ARG A 185 -9.27 2.08 -6.27
CA ARG A 185 -10.04 2.41 -5.07
C ARG A 185 -11.08 3.50 -5.30
N SER A 186 -10.94 4.28 -6.37
CA SER A 186 -11.83 5.39 -6.72
C SER A 186 -11.74 5.69 -8.22
N GLU A 187 -12.87 6.07 -8.81
CA GLU A 187 -12.94 6.54 -10.19
C GLU A 187 -12.15 7.85 -10.39
N ARG A 188 -11.77 8.13 -11.65
CA ARG A 188 -11.15 9.39 -12.08
C ARG A 188 -12.04 10.58 -11.73
N ALA A 189 -11.42 11.69 -11.33
CA ALA A 189 -12.13 12.94 -11.08
C ALA A 189 -12.65 13.53 -12.39
N SER A 190 -13.87 14.07 -12.36
CA SER A 190 -14.44 14.78 -13.50
C SER A 190 -13.74 16.13 -13.72
N GLN A 191 -13.83 16.66 -14.95
CA GLN A 191 -13.36 18.02 -15.27
C GLN A 191 -13.98 19.08 -14.38
N HIS A 192 -15.27 18.93 -14.02
CA HIS A 192 -15.96 19.82 -13.10
C HIS A 192 -15.34 19.83 -11.70
N GLN A 193 -15.01 18.65 -11.15
CA GLN A 193 -14.35 18.54 -9.85
C GLN A 193 -12.93 19.11 -9.86
N MET A 194 -12.18 18.89 -10.95
CA MET A 194 -10.87 19.50 -11.12
C MET A 194 -10.99 21.04 -11.16
N GLN A 195 -11.94 21.58 -11.93
CA GLN A 195 -12.17 23.02 -12.00
C GLN A 195 -12.51 23.60 -10.63
N ALA A 196 -13.43 22.98 -9.88
CA ALA A 196 -13.79 23.41 -8.53
C ALA A 196 -12.60 23.38 -7.55
N PHE A 197 -11.72 22.37 -7.64
CA PHE A 197 -10.48 22.35 -6.86
C PHE A 197 -9.56 23.52 -7.23
N PHE A 198 -9.37 23.77 -8.54
CA PHE A 198 -8.52 24.87 -9.01
C PHE A 198 -9.04 26.24 -8.62
N ASP A 199 -10.34 26.49 -8.72
CA ASP A 199 -10.93 27.78 -8.34
C ASP A 199 -10.64 28.09 -6.86
N ASN A 200 -10.80 27.09 -5.99
CA ASN A 200 -10.45 27.21 -4.58
C ASN A 200 -8.94 27.41 -4.36
N LEU A 201 -8.10 26.62 -5.02
CA LEU A 201 -6.65 26.73 -4.90
C LEU A 201 -6.15 28.13 -5.32
N VAL A 202 -6.64 28.65 -6.44
CA VAL A 202 -6.26 29.98 -6.94
C VAL A 202 -6.70 31.07 -5.97
N ALA A 203 -7.93 30.99 -5.45
CA ALA A 203 -8.43 31.95 -4.46
C ALA A 203 -7.55 31.98 -3.20
N GLU A 204 -7.10 30.82 -2.69
CA GLU A 204 -6.21 30.77 -1.52
C GLU A 204 -4.79 31.25 -1.84
N LEU A 205 -4.26 30.95 -3.02
CA LEU A 205 -2.94 31.43 -3.45
C LEU A 205 -2.90 32.95 -3.67
N ASP A 206 -3.98 33.55 -4.15
CA ASP A 206 -4.11 35.00 -4.30
C ASP A 206 -4.09 35.70 -2.92
N LYS A 207 -4.71 35.13 -1.87
CA LYS A 207 -4.68 35.69 -0.49
C LYS A 207 -3.28 35.79 0.11
N VAL A 208 -2.40 34.84 -0.20
CA VAL A 208 -1.02 34.80 0.31
C VAL A 208 -0.01 35.44 -0.66
N GLU A 209 -0.51 36.15 -1.68
CA GLU A 209 0.28 36.83 -2.71
C GLU A 209 1.31 35.93 -3.43
N PHE A 210 1.03 34.62 -3.56
CA PHE A 210 1.93 33.67 -4.24
C PHE A 210 2.02 33.94 -5.75
N LEU A 211 0.95 34.43 -6.38
CA LEU A 211 0.86 34.66 -7.82
C LEU A 211 1.47 36.01 -8.24
N ARG A 212 2.72 36.25 -7.85
CA ARG A 212 3.52 37.44 -8.18
C ARG A 212 4.82 37.06 -8.89
N PRO A 213 5.31 37.90 -9.82
CA PRO A 213 4.75 39.19 -10.23
C PRO A 213 3.57 39.04 -11.22
N PRO A 214 2.70 40.06 -11.39
CA PRO A 214 1.44 39.95 -12.15
C PRO A 214 1.60 39.44 -13.58
N GLU A 215 2.68 39.83 -14.26
CA GLU A 215 3.00 39.42 -15.62
C GLU A 215 3.28 37.91 -15.78
N LYS A 216 3.55 37.19 -14.68
CA LYS A 216 3.78 35.74 -14.68
C LYS A 216 2.57 34.94 -14.22
N ARG A 217 1.50 35.58 -13.74
CA ARG A 217 0.34 34.92 -13.12
C ARG A 217 -0.28 33.87 -14.03
N ASP A 218 -0.60 34.22 -15.28
CA ASP A 218 -1.28 33.30 -16.20
C ASP A 218 -0.43 32.07 -16.50
N THR A 219 0.88 32.25 -16.71
CA THR A 219 1.83 31.16 -16.91
C THR A 219 1.92 30.24 -15.68
N MET A 220 1.91 30.81 -14.47
CA MET A 220 1.93 30.04 -13.22
C MET A 220 0.64 29.21 -13.05
N LEU A 221 -0.52 29.78 -13.39
CA LEU A 221 -1.81 29.08 -13.34
C LEU A 221 -1.87 27.92 -14.33
N VAL A 222 -1.38 28.11 -15.56
CA VAL A 222 -1.30 27.04 -16.56
C VAL A 222 -0.36 25.94 -16.08
N ASN A 223 0.78 26.28 -15.49
CA ASN A 223 1.73 25.30 -14.95
C ASN A 223 1.13 24.50 -13.79
N LEU A 224 0.46 25.18 -12.84
CA LEU A 224 -0.26 24.53 -11.75
C LEU A 224 -1.33 23.58 -12.30
N ARG A 225 -2.09 24.02 -13.31
CA ARG A 225 -3.09 23.18 -13.97
C ARG A 225 -2.47 21.92 -14.56
N ASN A 226 -1.39 22.07 -15.31
CA ASN A 226 -0.70 20.95 -15.95
C ASN A 226 -0.12 19.95 -14.96
N ILE A 227 0.29 20.37 -13.74
CA ILE A 227 0.77 19.45 -12.70
C ILE A 227 -0.32 18.45 -12.32
N PHE A 228 -1.53 18.92 -11.95
CA PHE A 228 -2.58 18.03 -11.51
C PHE A 228 -3.23 17.26 -12.66
N THR A 229 -3.31 17.82 -13.87
CA THR A 229 -3.87 17.08 -15.02
C THR A 229 -2.99 15.89 -15.39
N ARG A 230 -1.65 16.01 -15.31
CA ARG A 230 -0.71 14.89 -15.56
C ARG A 230 -0.77 13.79 -14.52
N MET A 231 -1.25 14.10 -13.31
CA MET A 231 -1.39 13.13 -12.23
C MET A 231 -2.58 12.20 -12.43
N GLU A 232 -3.52 12.56 -13.32
CA GLU A 232 -4.75 11.79 -13.57
C GLU A 232 -5.56 11.47 -12.28
N PRO A 233 -5.84 12.46 -11.42
CA PRO A 233 -6.36 12.23 -10.07
C PRO A 233 -7.69 11.49 -10.05
N THR A 234 -7.84 10.64 -9.03
CA THR A 234 -9.14 10.07 -8.65
C THR A 234 -10.00 11.10 -7.91
N LYS A 235 -11.30 10.82 -7.78
CA LYS A 235 -12.22 11.61 -6.94
C LYS A 235 -11.70 11.71 -5.50
N GLN A 236 -11.15 10.62 -4.96
CA GLN A 236 -10.57 10.59 -3.62
C GLN A 236 -9.32 11.46 -3.50
N ASP A 237 -8.45 11.50 -4.52
CA ASP A 237 -7.28 12.37 -4.54
C ASP A 237 -7.70 13.84 -4.52
N MET A 238 -8.70 14.22 -5.32
CA MET A 238 -9.22 15.58 -5.33
C MET A 238 -9.85 15.98 -4.00
N HIS A 239 -10.62 15.08 -3.37
CA HIS A 239 -11.17 15.34 -2.05
C HIS A 239 -10.07 15.53 -1.00
N THR A 240 -9.04 14.69 -1.03
CA THR A 240 -7.89 14.76 -0.11
C THR A 240 -7.10 16.05 -0.32
N LEU A 241 -6.78 16.39 -1.57
CA LEU A 241 -6.03 17.61 -1.92
C LEU A 241 -6.80 18.87 -1.58
N HIS A 242 -8.10 18.92 -1.87
CA HIS A 242 -8.95 20.01 -1.44
C HIS A 242 -8.94 20.15 0.09
N GLY A 243 -9.08 19.04 0.81
CA GLY A 243 -8.98 19.03 2.27
C GLY A 243 -7.63 19.53 2.81
N VAL A 244 -6.51 19.21 2.15
CA VAL A 244 -5.17 19.70 2.49
C VAL A 244 -5.05 21.20 2.26
N VAL A 245 -5.49 21.69 1.09
CA VAL A 245 -5.44 23.12 0.74
C VAL A 245 -6.26 23.94 1.74
N MET A 246 -7.50 23.53 2.01
CA MET A 246 -8.35 24.23 2.98
C MET A 246 -7.77 24.15 4.39
N ALA A 247 -7.20 23.01 4.80
CA ALA A 247 -6.57 22.90 6.12
C ALA A 247 -5.38 23.85 6.31
N ILE A 248 -4.57 24.05 5.27
CA ILE A 248 -3.44 25.00 5.27
C ILE A 248 -3.97 26.44 5.27
N ALA A 249 -4.91 26.74 4.38
CA ALA A 249 -5.45 28.08 4.17
C ALA A 249 -6.24 28.62 5.37
N GLU A 250 -7.15 27.80 5.91
CA GLU A 250 -7.96 28.15 7.08
C GLU A 250 -7.16 28.03 8.39
N GLY A 251 -5.94 27.49 8.32
CA GLY A 251 -5.13 27.20 9.50
C GLY A 251 -5.87 26.29 10.47
N ARG A 252 -6.25 25.08 10.03
CA ARG A 252 -6.77 24.05 10.95
C ARG A 252 -5.80 23.96 12.12
N LYS A 253 -6.27 24.24 13.33
CA LYS A 253 -5.52 24.04 14.58
C LYS A 253 -5.24 22.55 14.73
N GLY A 254 -4.18 22.08 14.06
CA GLY A 254 -3.78 20.69 14.09
C GLY A 254 -3.36 20.28 15.51
N PRO A 255 -3.51 18.99 15.86
CA PRO A 255 -3.20 18.47 17.20
C PRO A 255 -1.72 18.55 17.61
N ALA A 256 -0.85 19.11 16.75
CA ALA A 256 0.59 19.24 16.97
C ALA A 256 1.03 20.66 17.39
N LYS A 257 0.16 21.68 17.31
CA LYS A 257 0.45 23.03 17.79
C LYS A 257 -0.66 23.57 18.71
N GLY A 258 -0.95 22.84 19.79
CA GLY A 258 -1.52 23.46 21.01
C GLY A 258 -2.77 24.29 20.76
N GLY A 259 -3.78 23.73 20.08
CA GLY A 259 -4.99 24.48 19.76
C GLY A 259 -5.67 24.92 21.05
N VAL A 260 -5.88 26.22 21.23
CA VAL A 260 -6.72 26.70 22.33
C VAL A 260 -8.18 26.38 22.01
N LEU A 261 -8.82 25.56 22.85
CA LEU A 261 -10.26 25.29 22.81
C LEU A 261 -11.01 26.42 23.53
N ASP A 262 -12.21 26.75 23.05
CA ASP A 262 -13.15 27.49 23.89
C ASP A 262 -13.72 26.57 25.01
N GLY A 263 -14.30 27.16 26.06
CA GLY A 263 -14.82 26.42 27.22
C GLY A 263 -15.90 25.38 26.83
N ALA A 264 -16.75 25.72 25.86
CA ALA A 264 -17.80 24.83 25.36
C ALA A 264 -17.25 23.66 24.54
N GLN A 265 -16.19 23.87 23.76
CA GLN A 265 -15.50 22.85 22.95
C GLN A 265 -14.74 21.85 23.82
N ALA A 266 -13.99 22.35 24.81
CA ALA A 266 -13.28 21.50 25.76
C ALA A 266 -14.26 20.60 26.51
N THR A 267 -15.43 21.14 26.83
CA THR A 267 -16.44 20.40 27.55
C THR A 267 -17.20 19.40 26.68
N ARG A 268 -17.59 19.76 25.46
CA ARG A 268 -18.16 18.82 24.48
C ARG A 268 -17.22 17.66 24.18
N LEU A 269 -15.91 17.93 24.10
CA LEU A 269 -14.90 16.91 23.89
C LEU A 269 -14.78 15.95 25.08
N ARG A 270 -14.84 16.46 26.32
CA ARG A 270 -14.89 15.63 27.53
C ARG A 270 -16.18 14.79 27.56
N ALA A 271 -17.32 15.36 27.17
CA ALA A 271 -18.64 14.68 27.17
C ALA A 271 -18.74 13.58 26.09
N LEU A 272 -18.41 13.87 24.83
CA LEU A 272 -18.44 12.89 23.73
C LEU A 272 -17.56 11.67 24.00
N LEU A 273 -16.46 11.86 24.73
CA LEU A 273 -15.53 10.79 25.10
C LEU A 273 -15.96 10.07 26.40
N ALA A 274 -16.74 10.72 27.26
CA ALA A 274 -17.41 10.08 28.40
C ALA A 274 -18.58 9.20 27.94
N GLU A 275 -19.32 9.60 26.89
CA GLU A 275 -20.38 8.79 26.28
C GLU A 275 -19.84 7.50 25.63
N GLN A 276 -18.58 7.49 25.18
CA GLN A 276 -17.90 6.27 24.72
C GLN A 276 -17.43 5.34 25.86
N GLY A 277 -17.71 5.68 27.12
CA GLY A 277 -17.47 4.83 28.28
C GLY A 277 -18.65 4.85 29.24
N PRO A 278 -19.67 4.01 28.99
CA PRO A 278 -19.75 2.77 29.76
C PRO A 278 -20.39 1.64 28.95
N GLY A 279 -19.58 0.91 28.18
CA GLY A 279 -20.01 -0.31 27.48
C GLY A 279 -18.96 -1.40 27.61
N GLY A 280 -18.98 -2.12 28.73
CA GLY A 280 -18.18 -3.34 28.94
C GLY A 280 -16.95 -3.14 29.82
N ALA A 281 -17.00 -3.72 31.02
CA ALA A 281 -15.84 -3.90 31.87
C ALA A 281 -14.85 -4.85 31.18
N SER A 282 -13.75 -4.32 30.65
CA SER A 282 -12.52 -5.06 30.42
C SER A 282 -11.31 -4.14 30.57
N ALA A 283 -10.13 -4.74 30.75
CA ALA A 283 -8.87 -4.16 31.24
C ALA A 283 -8.25 -2.98 30.44
N ASP A 284 -8.99 -2.37 29.50
CA ASP A 284 -8.49 -1.33 28.59
C ASP A 284 -8.92 0.11 28.95
N SER A 285 -9.68 0.32 30.03
CA SER A 285 -10.10 1.68 30.46
C SER A 285 -8.92 2.60 30.80
N SER A 286 -7.77 2.05 31.16
CA SER A 286 -6.54 2.81 31.42
C SER A 286 -5.94 3.40 30.14
N SER A 287 -6.08 2.74 28.98
CA SER A 287 -5.49 3.19 27.72
C SER A 287 -6.27 4.36 27.13
N THR A 288 -7.61 4.33 27.23
CA THR A 288 -8.50 5.42 26.79
C THR A 288 -8.35 6.68 27.64
N VAL A 289 -8.29 6.55 28.96
CA VAL A 289 -8.08 7.68 29.89
C VAL A 289 -6.70 8.34 29.69
N ARG A 290 -5.65 7.57 29.44
CA ARG A 290 -4.32 8.12 29.11
C ARG A 290 -4.32 8.81 27.74
N GLY A 291 -5.05 8.26 26.77
CA GLY A 291 -5.26 8.88 25.45
C GLY A 291 -5.96 10.24 25.57
N LEU A 292 -7.04 10.30 26.35
CA LEU A 292 -7.79 11.52 26.65
C LEU A 292 -6.92 12.57 27.35
N ALA A 293 -6.16 12.18 28.39
CA ALA A 293 -5.22 13.08 29.07
C ALA A 293 -4.18 13.66 28.11
N ARG A 294 -3.70 12.87 27.14
CA ARG A 294 -2.77 13.36 26.12
C ARG A 294 -3.44 14.34 25.16
N LEU A 295 -4.72 14.12 24.83
CA LEU A 295 -5.49 14.97 23.94
C LEU A 295 -5.82 16.32 24.59
N LEU A 296 -6.26 16.32 25.85
CA LEU A 296 -6.52 17.54 26.64
C LEU A 296 -5.23 18.37 26.81
N ARG A 297 -4.08 17.74 27.11
CA ARG A 297 -2.79 18.46 27.25
C ARG A 297 -2.31 19.15 25.98
N ARG A 298 -2.79 18.68 24.84
CA ARG A 298 -2.48 19.23 23.52
C ARG A 298 -3.48 20.29 23.09
N ASN A 299 -4.61 20.42 23.77
CA ASN A 299 -5.68 21.34 23.41
C ASN A 299 -6.26 22.04 24.66
N PRO A 300 -5.48 22.88 25.35
CA PRO A 300 -5.96 23.54 26.56
C PRO A 300 -6.96 24.65 26.24
N THR A 301 -7.76 25.09 27.21
CA THR A 301 -8.47 26.39 27.12
C THR A 301 -7.54 27.57 27.42
N ASP A 302 -8.00 28.81 27.19
CA ASP A 302 -7.20 30.01 27.51
C ASP A 302 -6.93 30.11 29.01
N ALA A 303 -7.95 30.01 29.86
CA ALA A 303 -7.79 29.90 31.31
C ALA A 303 -6.84 28.76 31.74
N GLU A 304 -6.94 27.55 31.16
CA GLU A 304 -6.01 26.45 31.47
C GLU A 304 -4.56 26.79 31.09
N ARG A 305 -4.36 27.40 29.91
CA ARG A 305 -3.03 27.80 29.43
C ARG A 305 -2.41 28.88 30.32
N ILE A 306 -3.19 29.90 30.69
CA ILE A 306 -2.77 31.01 31.55
C ILE A 306 -2.41 30.48 32.94
N LEU A 307 -3.30 29.70 33.55
CA LEU A 307 -3.08 29.14 34.89
C LEU A 307 -1.88 28.17 34.90
N TRP A 308 -1.70 27.33 33.87
CA TRP A 308 -0.54 26.44 33.80
C TRP A 308 0.80 27.19 33.74
N GLN A 309 0.88 28.26 32.94
CA GLN A 309 2.07 29.10 32.88
C GLN A 309 2.34 29.76 34.24
N ALA A 310 1.30 30.17 34.96
CA ALA A 310 1.42 30.76 36.28
C ALA A 310 1.90 29.73 37.32
N LEU A 311 1.24 28.58 37.42
CA LEU A 311 1.58 27.50 38.35
C LEU A 311 3.00 26.96 38.15
N THR A 312 3.56 27.06 36.94
CA THR A 312 4.93 26.62 36.66
C THR A 312 5.99 27.68 36.94
N ARG A 313 5.63 28.96 36.98
CA ARG A 313 6.57 30.09 37.16
C ARG A 313 6.52 30.71 38.55
N ASP A 314 5.36 30.69 39.20
CA ASP A 314 5.19 31.20 40.55
C ASP A 314 5.85 30.27 41.56
N ARG A 315 6.78 30.81 42.37
CA ARG A 315 7.59 30.07 43.34
C ARG A 315 6.73 29.36 44.40
N ARG A 316 5.51 29.83 44.66
CA ARG A 316 4.58 29.21 45.62
C ARG A 316 4.08 27.84 45.14
N PHE A 317 4.04 27.60 43.83
CA PHE A 317 3.40 26.43 43.22
C PHE A 317 4.31 25.63 42.28
N ALA A 318 5.43 26.21 41.85
CA ALA A 318 6.35 25.60 40.89
C ALA A 318 6.73 24.16 41.30
N GLY A 319 6.51 23.21 40.38
CA GLY A 319 6.79 21.79 40.58
C GLY A 319 5.75 21.02 41.39
N GLN A 320 4.71 21.67 41.93
CA GLN A 320 3.71 21.00 42.78
C GLN A 320 2.51 20.45 42.01
N PHE A 321 2.23 20.99 40.82
CA PHE A 321 1.07 20.64 40.02
C PHE A 321 1.44 19.93 38.71
N LYS A 322 0.57 19.01 38.30
CA LYS A 322 0.59 18.38 36.98
C LYS A 322 -0.74 18.70 36.27
N ARG A 323 -0.68 19.15 35.03
CA ARG A 323 -1.89 19.39 34.22
C ARG A 323 -2.48 18.09 33.67
N GLN A 324 -3.80 17.97 33.70
CA GLN A 324 -4.61 16.93 33.04
C GLN A 324 -4.01 15.54 33.18
N THR A 325 -3.65 15.19 34.42
CA THR A 325 -3.07 13.89 34.76
C THR A 325 -4.15 13.02 35.37
N PRO A 326 -4.40 11.81 34.86
CA PRO A 326 -5.45 10.95 35.38
C PRO A 326 -5.29 10.65 36.88
N VAL A 327 -6.40 10.73 37.60
CA VAL A 327 -6.58 10.21 38.96
C VAL A 327 -7.66 9.12 38.87
N GLY A 328 -7.23 7.87 38.75
CA GLY A 328 -8.11 6.75 38.42
C GLY A 328 -8.84 6.98 37.09
N ARG A 329 -10.18 7.01 37.13
CA ARG A 329 -11.03 7.17 35.93
C ARG A 329 -11.31 8.63 35.54
N HIS A 330 -10.86 9.59 36.35
CA HIS A 330 -11.15 11.01 36.15
C HIS A 330 -9.88 11.81 35.84
N ILE A 331 -10.02 12.91 35.11
CA ILE A 331 -8.92 13.78 34.71
C ILE A 331 -9.27 15.20 35.17
N PRO A 332 -8.72 15.66 36.31
CA PRO A 332 -8.84 17.07 36.70
C PRO A 332 -7.94 17.95 35.82
N ASP A 333 -8.29 19.25 35.71
CA ASP A 333 -7.51 20.19 34.90
C ASP A 333 -6.09 20.35 35.43
N PHE A 334 -5.94 20.44 36.76
CA PHE A 334 -4.64 20.36 37.44
C PHE A 334 -4.74 19.51 38.69
N VAL A 335 -3.65 18.81 39.02
CA VAL A 335 -3.58 18.00 40.24
C VAL A 335 -2.20 18.07 40.88
N SER A 336 -2.20 18.24 42.20
CA SER A 336 -1.05 17.99 43.06
C SER A 336 -1.26 16.67 43.79
N PHE A 337 -0.45 15.66 43.47
CA PHE A 337 -0.45 14.39 44.20
C PHE A 337 0.13 14.53 45.61
N VAL A 338 1.07 15.48 45.80
CA VAL A 338 1.74 15.71 47.08
C VAL A 338 0.80 16.39 48.07
N GLN A 339 0.13 17.46 47.64
CA GLN A 339 -0.80 18.21 48.50
C GLN A 339 -2.22 17.62 48.49
N ARG A 340 -2.46 16.55 47.71
CA ARG A 340 -3.78 15.99 47.42
C ARG A 340 -4.82 17.06 47.06
N VAL A 341 -4.45 17.98 46.16
CA VAL A 341 -5.35 19.03 45.66
C VAL A 341 -5.62 18.80 44.18
N ALA A 342 -6.89 18.86 43.77
CA ALA A 342 -7.31 18.91 42.38
C ALA A 342 -7.94 20.28 42.09
N ILE A 343 -7.61 20.88 40.95
CA ILE A 343 -8.17 22.14 40.49
C ILE A 343 -9.02 21.85 39.26
N GLU A 344 -10.24 22.41 39.26
CA GLU A 344 -11.19 22.34 38.15
C GLU A 344 -11.58 23.77 37.75
N LEU A 345 -11.49 24.08 36.46
CA LEU A 345 -11.90 25.37 35.92
C LEU A 345 -13.37 25.33 35.51
N VAL A 346 -14.13 26.33 35.94
CA VAL A 346 -15.57 26.44 35.74
C VAL A 346 -15.86 27.56 34.73
N ASN A 347 -16.58 27.25 33.67
CA ASN A 347 -17.06 28.26 32.72
C ASN A 347 -18.47 28.71 33.12
N ALA A 348 -18.75 30.01 33.03
CA ALA A 348 -20.03 30.58 33.46
C ALA A 348 -21.22 30.12 32.60
N ASP A 349 -20.96 29.66 31.38
CA ASP A 349 -21.94 29.22 30.38
C ASP A 349 -22.08 27.68 30.30
N GLU A 350 -21.63 26.96 31.32
CA GLU A 350 -21.71 25.49 31.30
C GLU A 350 -23.16 24.98 31.41
N SER A 351 -23.46 23.90 30.68
CA SER A 351 -24.77 23.24 30.75
C SER A 351 -24.95 22.44 32.04
N ASP A 352 -26.20 22.20 32.46
CA ASP A 352 -26.55 21.40 33.65
C ASP A 352 -25.95 19.98 33.65
N THR A 353 -25.73 19.39 32.48
CA THR A 353 -25.08 18.09 32.35
C THR A 353 -23.60 18.16 32.74
N ILE A 354 -22.93 19.23 32.33
CA ILE A 354 -21.51 19.48 32.62
C ILE A 354 -21.30 19.70 34.12
N ALA A 355 -22.15 20.53 34.72
CA ALA A 355 -22.11 20.81 36.14
C ALA A 355 -22.31 19.52 36.97
N ARG A 356 -23.25 18.65 36.58
CA ARG A 356 -23.46 17.34 37.22
C ARG A 356 -22.27 16.40 37.09
N ASP A 357 -21.66 16.32 35.92
CA ASP A 357 -20.48 15.48 35.69
C ASP A 357 -19.26 15.98 36.50
N ARG A 358 -19.08 17.30 36.61
CA ARG A 358 -18.06 17.88 37.49
C ARG A 358 -18.36 17.54 38.94
N ALA A 359 -19.59 17.73 39.42
CA ALA A 359 -19.96 17.42 40.80
C ALA A 359 -19.72 15.94 41.15
N ALA A 360 -20.09 15.01 40.25
CA ALA A 360 -19.84 13.58 40.43
C ALA A 360 -18.34 13.26 40.50
N ARG A 361 -17.54 13.91 39.64
CA ARG A 361 -16.08 13.80 39.67
C ARG A 361 -15.49 14.36 40.97
N SER A 362 -15.96 15.52 41.40
CA SER A 362 -15.51 16.18 42.63
C SER A 362 -15.78 15.31 43.85
N ALA A 363 -16.97 14.71 43.93
CA ALA A 363 -17.32 13.74 44.98
C ALA A 363 -16.39 12.50 44.96
N TRP A 364 -16.16 11.91 43.79
CA TRP A 364 -15.29 10.74 43.65
C TRP A 364 -13.83 11.01 44.06
N LEU A 365 -13.33 12.21 43.77
CA LEU A 365 -12.01 12.68 44.18
C LEU A 365 -11.94 12.92 45.70
N ALA A 366 -12.97 13.53 46.27
CA ALA A 366 -13.08 13.78 47.71
C ALA A 366 -13.10 12.49 48.54
N GLU A 367 -13.85 11.47 48.12
CA GLU A 367 -13.81 10.12 48.72
C GLU A 367 -12.40 9.51 48.75
N ARG A 368 -11.55 9.92 47.82
CA ARG A 368 -10.16 9.48 47.70
C ARG A 368 -9.20 10.48 48.31
N GLY A 369 -9.67 11.32 49.22
CA GLY A 369 -8.85 12.26 49.99
C GLY A 369 -8.20 13.36 49.15
N TYR A 370 -8.77 13.69 47.99
CA TYR A 370 -8.38 14.90 47.26
C TYR A 370 -9.31 16.04 47.62
N ARG A 371 -8.74 17.21 47.91
CA ARG A 371 -9.52 18.43 48.01
C ARG A 371 -9.67 19.07 46.64
N VAL A 372 -10.91 19.29 46.23
CA VAL A 372 -11.22 19.89 44.94
C VAL A 372 -11.42 21.40 45.12
N ILE A 373 -10.68 22.18 44.35
CA ILE A 373 -10.76 23.64 44.33
C ILE A 373 -11.31 24.04 42.97
N GLU A 374 -12.54 24.54 42.97
CA GLU A 374 -13.18 25.10 41.77
C GLU A 374 -12.79 26.58 41.62
N MET A 375 -12.50 26.97 40.39
CA MET A 375 -12.05 28.33 40.03
C MET A 375 -12.74 28.76 38.74
N GLU A 376 -13.28 29.96 38.71
CA GLU A 376 -13.94 30.48 37.50
C GLU A 376 -12.90 30.79 36.41
N ALA A 377 -13.10 30.27 35.21
CA ALA A 377 -12.22 30.49 34.06
C ALA A 377 -12.13 31.98 33.71
N ALA A 378 -13.26 32.71 33.76
CA ALA A 378 -13.29 34.15 33.54
C ALA A 378 -12.46 34.93 34.57
N ALA A 379 -12.42 34.48 35.83
CA ALA A 379 -11.61 35.12 36.86
C ALA A 379 -10.09 34.89 36.62
N VAL A 380 -9.70 33.71 36.14
CA VAL A 380 -8.31 33.41 35.74
C VAL A 380 -7.86 34.32 34.61
N GLU A 381 -8.75 34.58 33.65
CA GLU A 381 -8.47 35.42 32.48
C GLU A 381 -8.45 36.91 32.83
N ALA A 382 -9.29 37.36 33.79
CA ALA A 382 -9.43 38.76 34.17
C ALA A 382 -8.40 39.22 35.23
N ASP A 383 -8.22 38.45 36.32
CA ASP A 383 -7.33 38.81 37.44
C ASP A 383 -6.62 37.57 38.00
N LEU A 384 -5.60 37.12 37.27
CA LEU A 384 -4.78 35.98 37.64
C LEU A 384 -4.10 36.16 39.01
N ALA A 385 -3.70 37.38 39.40
CA ALA A 385 -2.97 37.60 40.64
C ALA A 385 -3.85 37.31 41.86
N HIS A 386 -5.07 37.86 41.87
CA HIS A 386 -6.04 37.61 42.93
C HIS A 386 -6.38 36.12 43.05
N VAL A 387 -6.54 35.46 41.89
CA VAL A 387 -6.84 34.03 41.81
C VAL A 387 -5.73 33.16 42.42
N LEU A 388 -4.46 33.50 42.18
CA LEU A 388 -3.32 32.78 42.76
C LEU A 388 -3.19 33.01 44.28
N ASP A 389 -3.47 34.22 44.76
CA ASP A 389 -3.47 34.51 46.20
C ASP A 389 -4.57 33.73 46.94
N GLY A 390 -5.76 33.67 46.35
CA GLY A 390 -6.85 32.84 46.84
C GLY A 390 -6.49 31.34 46.86
N LEU A 391 -5.81 30.85 45.82
CA LEU A 391 -5.32 29.47 45.78
C LEU A 391 -4.29 29.20 46.89
N ALA A 392 -3.33 30.11 47.11
CA ALA A 392 -2.33 29.98 48.18
C ALA A 392 -2.99 29.89 49.57
N GLY A 393 -3.92 30.81 49.88
CA GLY A 393 -4.64 30.80 51.16
C GLY A 393 -5.49 29.54 51.37
N ARG A 394 -6.13 29.04 50.31
CA ARG A 394 -6.82 27.75 50.34
C ARG A 394 -5.84 26.61 50.57
N MET A 395 -4.66 26.61 49.95
CA MET A 395 -3.65 25.57 50.15
C MET A 395 -3.09 25.55 51.58
N GLU A 396 -2.93 26.69 52.23
CA GLU A 396 -2.41 26.81 53.59
C GLU A 396 -3.42 26.40 54.67
N SER A 397 -4.69 26.78 54.52
CA SER A 397 -5.79 26.42 55.44
C SER A 397 -6.13 24.93 55.49
N GLY A 398 -5.63 24.13 54.55
CA GLY A 398 -5.82 22.67 54.49
C GLY A 398 -4.66 21.85 55.03
N LYS A 399 -3.62 22.46 55.60
CA LYS A 399 -2.60 21.73 56.36
C LYS A 399 -3.17 21.43 57.75
N ASP A 400 -3.77 20.26 57.93
CA ASP A 400 -3.98 19.73 59.29
C ASP A 400 -2.62 19.75 60.03
N PRO A 401 -2.58 20.11 61.32
CA PRO A 401 -1.35 20.09 62.10
C PRO A 401 -0.80 18.66 62.05
N LYS A 402 0.43 18.52 61.56
CA LYS A 402 1.14 17.23 61.53
C LYS A 402 1.02 16.55 62.91
N PRO A 403 0.70 15.24 62.98
CA PRO A 403 0.91 14.49 64.21
C PRO A 403 2.39 14.46 64.60
#